data_AF-A0A484LM39-F1
#
_entry.id   AF-A0A484LM39-F1
#
_cell.length_a   1.000
_cell.length_b   1.000
_cell.length_c   1.000
_cell.angle_alpha   90.00
_cell.angle_beta   90.00
_cell.angle_gamma   90.00
#
_symmetry.space_group_name_H-M   'P 1'
#
loop_
_entity.id
_entity.type
_entity.pdbx_description
1 polymer ?
#
loop_
_entity_poly.entity_id
_entity_poly.type
_entity_poly.pdbx_seq_one_letter_code
_entity_poly.pdbx_strand_id
1 'polypeptide(L)'
;MPTYFRFLALLAFKIFSAEQVDVAILEVGLGGIYDATNVVEKPVVCGITSIGYDHMEILGNTLGQIAREKAGIFKRGVPAFTASQPDEAMHVLKEKASELDVVLEVAAPLDASLHRGIHLGLRGEHQYTNAGLAVALCSTWLQRTGHAEVDYLKDTASLPEQFLAGLANATLQGRAQIEPDRVIESESAGDLVFYLDGAHSPESMDVCGKWFSLAIKDDHWQHSCKNEAHQTRASHESPQIDNFQKPKKISTQILLFNCMSVRDPQLLLPRLMSACAMHGVHFKKALFVPNTSSSFYNVGTSSLNPSDNQIDVSWQLNLQRFWENLITEKGREMVKHVDKKCEEGIDDTLKGARSCENSTVFPSLPVAIDWLRDNVRNNKSVRFQVLVTGSLHLVGDVLKLIKK
;
A
#
# COMPACT_ATOMS: atom_id res chain seq x y z
N MET A 1 -14.96 -16.58 25.47
CA MET A 1 -14.78 -15.32 24.70
C MET A 1 -14.79 -15.67 23.22
N PRO A 2 -15.42 -14.86 22.34
CA PRO A 2 -15.32 -15.03 20.89
C PRO A 2 -13.86 -15.00 20.40
N THR A 3 -13.60 -15.51 19.20
CA THR A 3 -12.29 -15.34 18.54
C THR A 3 -11.97 -13.86 18.37
N TYR A 4 -10.68 -13.51 18.32
CA TYR A 4 -10.20 -12.13 18.39
C TYR A 4 -10.95 -11.17 17.45
N PHE A 5 -11.08 -11.50 16.16
CA PHE A 5 -11.79 -10.64 15.21
C PHE A 5 -13.28 -10.50 15.52
N ARG A 6 -13.97 -11.58 15.94
CA ARG A 6 -15.38 -11.52 16.37
C ARG A 6 -15.56 -10.64 17.60
N PHE A 7 -14.61 -10.69 18.53
CA PHE A 7 -14.60 -9.80 19.69
C PHE A 7 -14.46 -8.34 19.28
N LEU A 8 -13.54 -8.02 18.35
CA LEU A 8 -13.38 -6.66 17.84
C LEU A 8 -14.62 -6.16 17.10
N ALA A 9 -15.27 -7.00 16.28
CA ALA A 9 -16.52 -6.63 15.61
C ALA A 9 -17.64 -6.31 16.60
N LEU A 10 -17.80 -7.13 17.65
CA LEU A 10 -18.78 -6.86 18.72
C LEU A 10 -18.46 -5.57 19.49
N LEU A 11 -17.18 -5.32 19.77
CA LEU A 11 -16.75 -4.08 20.40
C LEU A 11 -17.06 -2.87 19.52
N ALA A 12 -16.80 -2.95 18.21
CA ALA A 12 -17.13 -1.89 17.26
C ALA A 12 -18.64 -1.60 17.24
N PHE A 13 -19.50 -2.63 17.18
CA PHE A 13 -20.95 -2.44 17.25
C PHE A 13 -21.40 -1.80 18.57
N LYS A 14 -20.80 -2.20 19.69
CA LYS A 14 -21.10 -1.61 20.98
C LYS A 14 -20.72 -0.12 21.02
N ILE A 15 -19.57 0.24 20.46
CA ILE A 15 -19.11 1.63 20.37
C ILE A 15 -20.03 2.43 19.44
N PHE A 16 -20.30 1.96 18.22
CA PHE A 16 -21.20 2.66 17.29
C PHE A 16 -22.60 2.90 17.86
N SER A 17 -23.14 1.92 18.58
CA SER A 17 -24.42 2.07 19.27
C SER A 17 -24.36 3.04 20.44
N ALA A 18 -23.26 3.07 21.21
CA ALA A 18 -23.09 3.99 22.34
C ALA A 18 -22.89 5.44 21.87
N GLU A 19 -22.15 5.63 20.78
CA GLU A 19 -21.88 6.94 20.15
C GLU A 19 -23.05 7.42 19.26
N GLN A 20 -24.09 6.60 19.08
CA GLN A 20 -25.29 6.94 18.29
C GLN A 20 -24.96 7.43 16.87
N VAL A 21 -24.04 6.74 16.18
CA VAL A 21 -23.62 7.15 14.83
C VAL A 21 -24.78 7.07 13.84
N ASP A 22 -24.89 8.07 12.96
CA ASP A 22 -25.89 8.08 11.87
C ASP A 22 -25.61 7.02 10.80
N VAL A 23 -24.33 6.70 10.61
CA VAL A 23 -23.83 5.72 9.64
C VAL A 23 -22.63 4.97 10.18
N ALA A 24 -22.61 3.65 9.94
CA ALA A 24 -21.46 2.80 10.18
C ALA A 24 -20.99 2.18 8.87
N ILE A 25 -19.70 2.33 8.55
CA ILE A 25 -19.05 1.67 7.42
C ILE A 25 -18.32 0.45 7.97
N LEU A 26 -18.70 -0.75 7.50
CA LEU A 26 -18.16 -2.02 7.99
C LEU A 26 -17.28 -2.65 6.92
N GLU A 27 -15.97 -2.63 7.14
CA GLU A 27 -15.02 -3.38 6.32
C GLU A 27 -15.06 -4.86 6.72
N VAL A 28 -15.28 -5.73 5.74
CA VAL A 28 -15.26 -7.18 5.92
C VAL A 28 -13.83 -7.62 6.26
N GLY A 29 -13.64 -8.38 7.33
CA GLY A 29 -12.32 -8.86 7.74
C GLY A 29 -11.75 -9.90 6.79
N LEU A 30 -12.50 -10.97 6.52
CA LEU A 30 -12.08 -12.03 5.61
C LEU A 30 -13.27 -12.67 4.90
N GLY A 31 -13.17 -12.80 3.57
CA GLY A 31 -14.22 -13.41 2.75
C GLY A 31 -15.47 -12.55 2.72
N GLY A 32 -16.56 -13.06 3.30
CA GLY A 32 -17.84 -12.35 3.44
C GLY A 32 -18.93 -13.20 4.08
N ILE A 33 -19.12 -14.45 3.61
CA ILE A 33 -20.19 -15.35 4.09
C ILE A 33 -20.15 -15.50 5.62
N TYR A 34 -18.97 -15.85 6.17
CA TYR A 34 -18.78 -16.15 7.60
C TYR A 34 -18.10 -15.03 8.39
N ASP A 35 -17.94 -13.86 7.78
CA ASP A 35 -17.30 -12.73 8.43
C ASP A 35 -18.18 -12.18 9.57
N ALA A 36 -17.54 -11.70 10.64
CA ALA A 36 -18.23 -11.20 11.82
C ALA A 36 -19.11 -9.97 11.51
N THR A 37 -18.78 -9.19 10.47
CA THR A 37 -19.55 -8.04 10.03
C THR A 37 -20.84 -8.42 9.31
N ASN A 38 -20.93 -9.64 8.76
CA ASN A 38 -22.07 -10.12 7.98
C ASN A 38 -23.30 -10.49 8.84
N VAL A 39 -23.25 -10.22 10.15
CA VAL A 39 -24.38 -10.31 11.08
C VAL A 39 -25.43 -9.23 10.84
N VAL A 40 -25.07 -8.13 10.16
CA VAL A 40 -26.03 -7.08 9.79
C VAL A 40 -27.01 -7.62 8.74
N GLU A 41 -28.26 -7.80 9.14
CA GLU A 41 -29.28 -8.43 8.29
C GLU A 41 -29.70 -7.55 7.09
N LYS A 42 -29.74 -6.24 7.29
CA LYS A 42 -30.25 -5.25 6.32
C LYS A 42 -29.32 -4.03 6.23
N PRO A 43 -28.09 -4.18 5.69
CA PRO A 43 -27.26 -3.03 5.37
C PRO A 43 -28.01 -2.13 4.35
N VAL A 44 -27.74 -0.83 4.38
CA VAL A 44 -28.41 0.12 3.46
C VAL A 44 -27.97 -0.11 2.02
N VAL A 45 -26.70 -0.45 1.82
CA VAL A 45 -26.05 -0.75 0.54
C VAL A 45 -24.81 -1.61 0.79
N CYS A 46 -24.47 -2.51 -0.13
CA CYS A 46 -23.26 -3.32 -0.08
C CYS A 46 -22.29 -2.97 -1.22
N GLY A 47 -20.99 -3.14 -1.00
CA GLY A 47 -19.94 -2.86 -1.98
C GLY A 47 -18.88 -3.93 -2.05
N ILE A 48 -18.48 -4.33 -3.26
CA ILE A 48 -17.35 -5.25 -3.51
C ILE A 48 -16.24 -4.49 -4.24
N THR A 49 -15.13 -4.25 -3.55
CA THR A 49 -13.91 -3.68 -4.17
C THR A 49 -13.24 -4.71 -5.10
N SER A 50 -12.12 -4.34 -5.72
CA SER A 50 -11.37 -5.27 -6.58
C SER A 50 -11.05 -6.60 -5.89
N ILE A 51 -11.29 -7.70 -6.63
CA ILE A 51 -10.99 -9.07 -6.21
C ILE A 51 -9.67 -9.50 -6.85
N GLY A 52 -8.79 -10.09 -6.03
CA GLY A 52 -7.51 -10.65 -6.45
C GLY A 52 -7.17 -11.91 -5.66
N TYR A 53 -6.02 -12.52 -5.97
CA TYR A 53 -5.52 -13.73 -5.32
C TYR A 53 -4.96 -13.40 -3.93
N ASP A 54 -5.87 -13.35 -2.96
CA ASP A 54 -5.55 -13.14 -1.55
C ASP A 54 -6.29 -14.17 -0.67
N HIS A 55 -5.64 -14.57 0.42
CA HIS A 55 -6.15 -15.55 1.38
C HIS A 55 -6.64 -16.86 0.75
N MET A 56 -5.93 -17.36 -0.27
CA MET A 56 -6.32 -18.54 -1.04
C MET A 56 -6.42 -19.81 -0.18
N GLU A 57 -5.66 -19.86 0.93
CA GLU A 57 -5.68 -20.93 1.91
C GLU A 57 -7.02 -21.05 2.66
N ILE A 58 -7.85 -20.00 2.63
CA ILE A 58 -9.17 -19.96 3.27
C ILE A 58 -10.30 -19.78 2.25
N LEU A 59 -10.10 -18.89 1.27
CA LEU A 59 -11.16 -18.46 0.33
C LEU A 59 -11.22 -19.30 -0.94
N GLY A 60 -10.23 -20.15 -1.18
CA GLY A 60 -10.10 -20.98 -2.37
C GLY A 60 -9.04 -20.47 -3.36
N ASN A 61 -8.76 -21.31 -4.36
CA ASN A 61 -7.64 -21.13 -5.27
C ASN A 61 -8.01 -20.46 -6.60
N THR A 62 -9.26 -20.04 -6.77
CA THR A 62 -9.74 -19.36 -7.99
C THR A 62 -10.47 -18.07 -7.66
N LEU A 63 -10.52 -17.13 -8.62
CA LEU A 63 -11.17 -15.84 -8.39
C LEU A 63 -12.69 -16.01 -8.20
N GLY A 64 -13.29 -17.02 -8.81
CA GLY A 64 -14.70 -17.37 -8.61
C GLY A 64 -14.98 -17.88 -7.20
N GLN A 65 -14.09 -18.69 -6.61
CA GLN A 65 -14.22 -19.13 -5.21
C GLN A 65 -14.10 -17.95 -4.24
N ILE A 66 -13.12 -17.07 -4.46
CA ILE A 66 -12.94 -15.85 -3.66
C ILE A 66 -14.14 -14.92 -3.81
N ALA A 67 -14.66 -14.76 -5.03
CA ALA A 67 -15.85 -13.95 -5.32
C ALA A 67 -17.10 -14.51 -4.64
N ARG A 68 -17.27 -15.83 -4.58
CA ARG A 68 -18.39 -16.48 -3.87
C ARG A 68 -18.38 -16.13 -2.39
N GLU A 69 -17.22 -16.22 -1.73
CA GLU A 69 -17.09 -15.85 -0.32
C GLU A 69 -17.42 -14.37 -0.10
N LYS A 70 -16.89 -13.48 -0.95
CA LYS A 70 -17.14 -12.03 -0.85
C LYS A 70 -18.59 -11.65 -1.15
N ALA A 71 -19.24 -12.30 -2.12
CA ALA A 71 -20.66 -12.09 -2.43
C ALA A 71 -21.60 -12.52 -1.30
N GLY A 72 -21.09 -13.20 -0.26
CA GLY A 72 -21.83 -13.54 0.96
C GLY A 72 -22.41 -12.34 1.72
N ILE A 73 -21.94 -11.12 1.45
CA ILE A 73 -22.50 -9.90 2.04
C ILE A 73 -23.74 -9.38 1.31
N PHE A 74 -24.09 -9.92 0.13
CA PHE A 74 -25.32 -9.54 -0.55
C PHE A 74 -26.54 -9.98 0.24
N LYS A 75 -27.52 -9.08 0.37
CA LYS A 75 -28.77 -9.32 1.11
C LYS A 75 -29.96 -8.97 0.21
N ARG A 76 -30.99 -9.81 0.22
CA ARG A 76 -32.21 -9.64 -0.57
C ARG A 76 -32.80 -8.24 -0.34
N GLY A 77 -33.10 -7.51 -1.43
CA GLY A 77 -33.67 -6.15 -1.38
C GLY A 77 -32.68 -5.04 -0.97
N VAL A 78 -31.39 -5.37 -0.81
CA VAL A 78 -30.32 -4.40 -0.58
C VAL A 78 -29.55 -4.18 -1.89
N PRO A 79 -29.41 -2.95 -2.39
CA PRO A 79 -28.62 -2.67 -3.58
C PRO A 79 -27.15 -2.99 -3.34
N ALA A 80 -26.47 -3.46 -4.39
CA ALA A 80 -25.06 -3.79 -4.34
C ALA A 80 -24.29 -3.14 -5.48
N PHE A 81 -23.08 -2.68 -5.17
CA PHE A 81 -22.14 -2.17 -6.16
C PHE A 81 -20.86 -3.00 -6.16
N THR A 82 -20.20 -3.08 -7.30
CA THR A 82 -18.87 -3.68 -7.43
C THR A 82 -17.96 -2.81 -8.26
N ALA A 83 -16.66 -2.82 -7.97
CA ALA A 83 -15.66 -2.40 -8.94
C ALA A 83 -15.69 -3.33 -10.17
N SER A 84 -15.06 -2.92 -11.27
CA SER A 84 -14.80 -3.85 -12.38
C SER A 84 -13.99 -5.05 -11.88
N GLN A 85 -14.39 -6.26 -12.28
CA GLN A 85 -13.76 -7.51 -11.85
C GLN A 85 -13.30 -8.33 -13.06
N PRO A 86 -12.35 -9.26 -12.87
CA PRO A 86 -12.09 -10.33 -13.83
C PRO A 86 -13.37 -11.13 -14.13
N ASP A 87 -13.50 -11.64 -15.36
CA ASP A 87 -14.72 -12.29 -15.84
C ASP A 87 -15.18 -13.44 -14.92
N GLU A 88 -14.24 -14.25 -14.43
CA GLU A 88 -14.53 -15.36 -13.51
C GLU A 88 -15.23 -14.87 -12.22
N ALA A 89 -14.71 -13.80 -11.61
CA ALA A 89 -15.29 -13.22 -10.41
C ALA A 89 -16.61 -12.52 -10.72
N MET A 90 -16.68 -11.72 -11.80
CA MET A 90 -17.88 -10.98 -12.19
C MET A 90 -19.06 -11.91 -12.47
N HIS A 91 -18.81 -13.08 -13.08
CA HIS A 91 -19.83 -14.09 -13.33
C HIS A 91 -20.46 -14.57 -12.02
N VAL A 92 -19.65 -14.92 -11.02
CA VAL A 92 -20.12 -15.37 -9.71
C VAL A 92 -20.87 -14.27 -8.96
N LEU A 93 -20.39 -13.02 -9.02
CA LEU A 93 -21.10 -11.90 -8.39
C LEU A 93 -22.50 -11.71 -9.00
N LYS A 94 -22.62 -11.79 -10.33
CA LYS A 94 -23.90 -11.66 -11.04
C LYS A 94 -24.84 -12.82 -10.75
N GLU A 95 -24.33 -14.06 -10.77
CA GLU A 95 -25.11 -15.24 -10.39
C GLU A 95 -25.65 -15.08 -8.98
N LYS A 96 -24.79 -14.71 -8.02
CA LYS A 96 -25.21 -14.54 -6.62
C LYS A 96 -26.22 -13.42 -6.42
N ALA A 97 -26.04 -12.30 -7.12
CA ALA A 97 -27.00 -11.21 -7.11
C ALA A 97 -28.36 -11.64 -7.68
N SER A 98 -28.36 -12.41 -8.77
CA SER A 98 -29.59 -12.95 -9.37
C SER A 98 -30.31 -13.94 -8.45
N GLU A 99 -29.58 -14.82 -7.74
CA GLU A 99 -30.19 -15.75 -6.78
C GLU A 99 -30.93 -15.05 -5.63
N LEU A 100 -30.44 -13.87 -5.25
CA LEU A 100 -30.93 -13.10 -4.12
C LEU A 100 -31.89 -11.97 -4.52
N ASP A 101 -32.22 -11.84 -5.81
CA ASP A 101 -32.98 -10.72 -6.36
C ASP A 101 -32.37 -9.36 -5.97
N VAL A 102 -31.04 -9.25 -6.08
CA VAL A 102 -30.25 -8.04 -5.77
C VAL A 102 -29.89 -7.32 -7.06
N VAL A 103 -30.13 -6.01 -7.09
CA VAL A 103 -29.62 -5.14 -8.15
C VAL A 103 -28.12 -4.93 -7.92
N LEU A 104 -27.29 -5.58 -8.76
CA LEU A 104 -25.85 -5.42 -8.76
C LEU A 104 -25.44 -4.50 -9.92
N GLU A 105 -24.80 -3.39 -9.58
CA GLU A 105 -24.25 -2.44 -10.55
C GLU A 105 -22.74 -2.37 -10.48
N VAL A 106 -22.10 -2.16 -11.64
CA VAL A 106 -20.66 -1.93 -11.70
C VAL A 106 -20.41 -0.43 -11.58
N ALA A 107 -19.77 -0.01 -10.50
CA ALA A 107 -19.41 1.38 -10.30
C ALA A 107 -18.32 1.79 -11.30
N ALA A 108 -18.61 2.83 -12.08
CA ALA A 108 -17.62 3.42 -12.98
C ALA A 108 -16.47 4.04 -12.16
N PRO A 109 -15.21 3.88 -12.58
CA PRO A 109 -14.11 4.65 -12.01
C PRO A 109 -14.38 6.16 -12.13
N LEU A 110 -13.94 6.91 -11.13
CA LEU A 110 -14.07 8.36 -11.13
C LEU A 110 -13.21 8.97 -12.25
N ASP A 111 -13.80 9.79 -13.12
CA ASP A 111 -13.06 10.48 -14.19
C ASP A 111 -12.49 11.80 -13.68
N ALA A 112 -11.17 11.83 -13.47
CA ALA A 112 -10.46 13.04 -13.02
C ALA A 112 -10.65 14.25 -13.94
N SER A 113 -10.86 14.03 -15.24
CA SER A 113 -11.02 15.11 -16.24
C SER A 113 -12.37 15.82 -16.13
N LEU A 114 -13.42 15.09 -15.72
CA LEU A 114 -14.78 15.63 -15.58
C LEU A 114 -14.99 16.39 -14.26
N HIS A 115 -14.14 16.18 -13.26
CA HIS A 115 -14.32 16.75 -11.92
C HIS A 115 -13.32 17.86 -11.60
N ARG A 116 -13.19 18.85 -12.50
CA ARG A 116 -12.39 20.07 -12.31
C ARG A 116 -10.91 19.83 -11.95
N GLY A 117 -10.34 18.70 -12.38
CA GLY A 117 -8.93 18.36 -12.09
C GLY A 117 -8.69 18.04 -10.61
N ILE A 118 -9.67 17.48 -9.91
CA ILE A 118 -9.52 17.13 -8.49
C ILE A 118 -8.39 16.14 -8.28
N HIS A 119 -7.57 16.48 -7.28
CA HIS A 119 -6.58 15.57 -6.71
C HIS A 119 -7.23 14.80 -5.57
N LEU A 120 -7.35 13.48 -5.73
CA LEU A 120 -7.75 12.60 -4.64
C LEU A 120 -6.74 12.69 -3.49
N GLY A 121 -7.23 12.64 -2.25
CA GLY A 121 -6.37 12.58 -1.06
C GLY A 121 -5.54 11.30 -1.00
N LEU A 122 -6.09 10.20 -1.52
CA LEU A 122 -5.38 8.93 -1.71
C LEU A 122 -4.70 8.90 -3.08
N ARG A 123 -3.42 8.52 -3.09
CA ARG A 123 -2.59 8.47 -4.30
C ARG A 123 -2.69 7.12 -5.02
N GLY A 124 -2.39 7.14 -6.32
CA GLY A 124 -2.37 5.96 -7.18
C GLY A 124 -3.64 5.81 -8.01
N GLU A 125 -3.48 5.35 -9.25
CA GLU A 125 -4.58 5.29 -10.22
C GLU A 125 -5.74 4.37 -9.79
N HIS A 126 -5.44 3.30 -9.06
CA HIS A 126 -6.45 2.39 -8.51
C HIS A 126 -7.44 3.10 -7.58
N GLN A 127 -7.06 4.25 -7.01
CA GLN A 127 -7.94 5.03 -6.15
C GLN A 127 -9.10 5.68 -6.90
N TYR A 128 -9.02 5.86 -8.22
CA TYR A 128 -10.17 6.33 -9.00
C TYR A 128 -11.28 5.27 -9.06
N THR A 129 -10.92 3.98 -9.15
CA THR A 129 -11.88 2.88 -9.04
C THR A 129 -12.49 2.80 -7.64
N ASN A 130 -11.66 2.90 -6.60
CA ASN A 130 -12.13 2.91 -5.22
C ASN A 130 -13.04 4.11 -4.93
N ALA A 131 -12.68 5.29 -5.43
CA ALA A 131 -13.46 6.51 -5.31
C ALA A 131 -14.81 6.37 -6.02
N GLY A 132 -14.84 5.87 -7.25
CA GLY A 132 -16.09 5.63 -7.98
C GLY A 132 -17.05 4.70 -7.23
N LEU A 133 -16.52 3.61 -6.65
CA LEU A 133 -17.30 2.73 -5.79
C LEU A 133 -17.78 3.43 -4.51
N ALA A 134 -16.91 4.18 -3.83
CA ALA A 134 -17.26 4.92 -2.62
C ALA A 134 -18.37 5.96 -2.88
N VAL A 135 -18.30 6.67 -4.01
CA VAL A 135 -19.32 7.64 -4.45
C VAL A 135 -20.65 6.94 -4.69
N ALA A 136 -20.67 5.79 -5.36
CA ALA A 136 -21.89 5.02 -5.60
C ALA A 136 -22.55 4.55 -4.29
N LEU A 137 -21.75 4.02 -3.36
CA LEU A 137 -22.22 3.60 -2.03
C LEU A 137 -22.77 4.78 -1.22
N CYS A 138 -22.03 5.88 -1.16
CA CYS A 138 -22.42 7.08 -0.42
C CYS A 138 -23.71 7.69 -0.97
N SER A 139 -23.82 7.81 -2.30
CA SER A 139 -25.01 8.34 -2.97
C SER A 139 -26.24 7.48 -2.70
N THR A 140 -26.08 6.15 -2.76
CA THR A 140 -27.18 5.21 -2.47
C THR A 140 -27.62 5.28 -1.01
N TRP A 141 -26.68 5.44 -0.08
CA TRP A 141 -26.99 5.65 1.33
C TRP A 141 -27.81 6.93 1.52
N LEU A 142 -27.35 8.07 0.98
CA LEU A 142 -28.06 9.36 1.06
C LEU A 142 -29.49 9.27 0.51
N GLN A 143 -29.68 8.66 -0.66
CA GLN A 143 -31.00 8.50 -1.25
C GLN A 143 -31.94 7.69 -0.35
N ARG A 144 -31.44 6.58 0.23
CA ARG A 144 -32.25 5.67 1.04
C ARG A 144 -32.50 6.18 2.47
N THR A 145 -31.73 7.15 2.94
CA THR A 145 -31.92 7.78 4.26
C THR A 145 -32.65 9.12 4.21
N GLY A 146 -33.19 9.50 3.04
CA GLY A 146 -34.07 10.67 2.90
C GLY A 146 -33.39 11.94 2.38
N HIS A 147 -32.13 11.85 1.95
CA HIS A 147 -31.39 12.94 1.29
C HIS A 147 -31.46 12.81 -0.24
N ALA A 148 -32.68 12.82 -0.78
CA ALA A 148 -33.01 12.47 -2.17
C ALA A 148 -32.51 13.45 -3.26
N GLU A 149 -31.87 14.57 -2.89
CA GLU A 149 -31.38 15.58 -3.83
C GLU A 149 -30.09 15.16 -4.57
N VAL A 150 -29.50 14.00 -4.24
CA VAL A 150 -28.26 13.51 -4.85
C VAL A 150 -28.53 12.24 -5.65
N ASP A 151 -28.73 12.37 -6.97
CA ASP A 151 -28.87 11.24 -7.90
C ASP A 151 -27.63 11.01 -8.76
N TYR A 152 -26.66 10.27 -8.21
CA TYR A 152 -25.39 9.94 -8.87
C TYR A 152 -25.55 9.18 -10.20
N LEU A 153 -26.65 8.43 -10.38
CA LEU A 153 -26.90 7.68 -11.61
C LEU A 153 -27.33 8.56 -12.79
N LYS A 154 -27.73 9.82 -12.54
CA LYS A 154 -28.18 10.74 -13.58
C LYS A 154 -27.22 11.89 -13.87
N ASP A 155 -26.32 12.21 -12.94
CA ASP A 155 -25.45 13.39 -13.05
C ASP A 155 -23.96 13.03 -12.90
N THR A 156 -23.44 12.29 -13.89
CA THR A 156 -22.01 11.93 -13.96
C THR A 156 -21.11 13.11 -14.36
N ALA A 157 -21.70 14.26 -14.72
CA ALA A 157 -20.97 15.42 -15.22
C ALA A 157 -20.30 16.26 -14.10
N SER A 158 -20.89 16.33 -12.90
CA SER A 158 -20.30 17.07 -11.77
C SER A 158 -20.80 16.56 -10.43
N LEU A 159 -19.90 16.03 -9.60
CA LEU A 159 -20.23 15.66 -8.22
C LEU A 159 -20.50 16.90 -7.33
N PRO A 160 -21.34 16.77 -6.28
CA PRO A 160 -21.53 17.84 -5.29
C PRO A 160 -20.24 18.19 -4.55
N GLU A 161 -20.10 19.44 -4.11
CA GLU A 161 -18.89 19.94 -3.43
C GLU A 161 -18.49 19.09 -2.20
N GLN A 162 -19.46 18.57 -1.46
CA GLN A 162 -19.23 17.73 -0.29
C GLN A 162 -18.54 16.41 -0.66
N PHE A 163 -18.89 15.81 -1.80
CA PHE A 163 -18.22 14.61 -2.32
C PHE A 163 -16.79 14.94 -2.72
N LEU A 164 -16.60 16.05 -3.41
CA LEU A 164 -15.28 16.52 -3.86
C LEU A 164 -14.35 16.80 -2.68
N ALA A 165 -14.86 17.46 -1.63
CA ALA A 165 -14.13 17.69 -0.39
C ALA A 165 -13.81 16.39 0.34
N GLY A 166 -14.75 15.44 0.41
CA GLY A 166 -14.51 14.12 1.00
C GLY A 166 -13.42 13.33 0.28
N LEU A 167 -13.47 13.31 -1.06
CA LEU A 167 -12.49 12.64 -1.91
C LEU A 167 -11.09 13.28 -1.81
N ALA A 168 -11.01 14.61 -1.73
CA ALA A 168 -9.75 15.34 -1.59
C ALA A 168 -9.12 15.16 -0.20
N ASN A 169 -9.93 15.01 0.85
CA ASN A 169 -9.47 14.87 2.23
C ASN A 169 -9.33 13.41 2.70
N ALA A 170 -9.72 12.43 1.89
CA ALA A 170 -9.59 11.02 2.23
C ALA A 170 -8.12 10.65 2.46
N THR A 171 -7.82 10.06 3.63
CA THR A 171 -6.47 9.59 3.97
C THR A 171 -6.53 8.19 4.54
N LEU A 172 -5.51 7.39 4.23
CA LEU A 172 -5.37 6.03 4.74
C LEU A 172 -3.88 5.73 4.88
N GLN A 173 -3.45 5.52 6.12
CA GLN A 173 -2.03 5.31 6.40
C GLN A 173 -1.53 3.99 5.77
N GLY A 174 -0.33 4.03 5.22
CA GLY A 174 0.31 2.89 4.58
C GLY A 174 -0.27 2.51 3.21
N ARG A 175 -1.02 3.41 2.56
CA ARG A 175 -1.50 3.25 1.18
C ARG A 175 -0.98 4.38 0.33
N ALA A 176 -0.07 4.06 -0.59
CA ALA A 176 0.55 5.02 -1.49
C ALA A 176 1.03 6.31 -0.78
N GLN A 177 1.57 6.16 0.45
CA GLN A 177 1.89 7.26 1.34
C GLN A 177 3.36 7.64 1.21
N ILE A 178 3.65 8.93 1.10
CA ILE A 178 5.02 9.45 0.96
C ILE A 178 5.37 10.23 2.22
N GLU A 179 6.43 9.82 2.91
CA GLU A 179 6.86 10.43 4.17
C GLU A 179 8.38 10.68 4.14
N PRO A 180 8.84 11.94 4.13
CA PRO A 180 10.24 12.23 4.34
C PRO A 180 10.64 11.88 5.78
N ASP A 181 11.86 11.36 5.97
CA ASP A 181 12.41 11.19 7.32
C ASP A 181 12.63 12.56 7.96
N ARG A 182 12.01 12.79 9.12
CA ARG A 182 12.10 14.06 9.85
C ARG A 182 13.22 14.08 10.89
N VAL A 183 13.81 12.93 11.19
CA VAL A 183 14.84 12.77 12.23
C VAL A 183 16.21 13.15 11.68
N ILE A 184 16.44 13.02 10.37
CA ILE A 184 17.65 13.56 9.74
C ILE A 184 17.54 15.09 9.66
N GLU A 185 18.23 15.79 10.57
CA GLU A 185 18.58 17.20 10.42
C GLU A 185 19.59 17.36 9.26
N SER A 186 19.12 17.25 8.02
CA SER A 186 19.92 17.60 6.85
C SER A 186 19.69 19.07 6.49
N GLU A 187 20.73 19.74 5.98
CA GLU A 187 20.66 21.06 5.35
C GLU A 187 19.62 21.10 4.19
N SER A 188 19.17 19.94 3.70
CA SER A 188 18.04 19.78 2.79
C SER A 188 17.03 18.75 3.30
N ALA A 189 15.83 19.21 3.65
CA ALA A 189 14.68 18.33 3.86
C ALA A 189 14.44 17.44 2.63
N GLY A 190 14.25 16.14 2.83
CA GLY A 190 13.88 15.20 1.77
C GLY A 190 15.02 14.36 1.17
N ASP A 191 16.19 14.29 1.81
CA ASP A 191 17.29 13.41 1.37
C ASP A 191 17.04 11.92 1.62
N LEU A 192 16.15 11.60 2.57
CA LEU A 192 15.61 10.27 2.80
C LEU A 192 14.08 10.36 2.76
N VAL A 193 13.47 9.67 1.80
CA VAL A 193 12.01 9.64 1.63
C VAL A 193 11.52 8.21 1.60
N PHE A 194 10.54 7.90 2.44
CA PHE A 194 9.86 6.62 2.49
C PHE A 194 8.58 6.68 1.66
N TYR A 195 8.45 5.71 0.77
CA TYR A 195 7.26 5.44 -0.03
C TYR A 195 6.63 4.19 0.56
N LEU A 196 5.50 4.34 1.23
CA LEU A 196 4.89 3.34 2.09
C LEU A 196 3.63 2.80 1.43
N ASP A 197 3.62 1.51 1.09
CA ASP A 197 2.43 0.85 0.60
C ASP A 197 2.35 -0.60 1.10
N GLY A 198 1.27 -0.92 1.81
CA GLY A 198 1.06 -2.24 2.38
C GLY A 198 0.57 -3.30 1.40
N ALA A 199 0.91 -3.24 0.10
CA ALA A 199 0.67 -4.30 -0.87
C ALA A 199 1.23 -5.66 -0.40
N HIS A 200 0.47 -6.73 -0.63
CA HIS A 200 0.80 -8.09 -0.17
C HIS A 200 0.10 -9.21 -0.96
N SER A 201 -0.45 -8.89 -2.13
CA SER A 201 -0.97 -9.81 -3.13
C SER A 201 -0.28 -9.55 -4.48
N PRO A 202 -0.32 -10.48 -5.45
CA PRO A 202 0.28 -10.26 -6.76
C PRO A 202 -0.24 -9.00 -7.47
N GLU A 203 -1.54 -8.73 -7.43
CA GLU A 203 -2.16 -7.58 -8.08
C GLU A 203 -1.82 -6.27 -7.36
N SER A 204 -1.82 -6.27 -6.02
CA SER A 204 -1.42 -5.09 -5.26
C SER A 204 0.06 -4.76 -5.43
N MET A 205 0.92 -5.76 -5.69
CA MET A 205 2.33 -5.54 -6.02
C MET A 205 2.51 -4.81 -7.36
N ASP A 206 1.73 -5.16 -8.38
CA ASP A 206 1.73 -4.45 -9.67
C ASP A 206 1.32 -2.99 -9.48
N VAL A 207 0.23 -2.77 -8.73
CA VAL A 207 -0.30 -1.43 -8.44
C VAL A 207 0.70 -0.60 -7.63
N CYS A 208 1.31 -1.18 -6.60
CA CYS A 208 2.33 -0.54 -5.78
C CYS A 208 3.55 -0.15 -6.60
N GLY A 209 4.08 -1.07 -7.43
CA GLY A 209 5.25 -0.81 -8.27
C GLY A 209 5.00 0.29 -9.29
N LYS A 210 3.82 0.29 -9.93
CA LYS A 210 3.39 1.37 -10.83
C LYS A 210 3.29 2.71 -10.10
N TRP A 211 2.58 2.76 -8.97
CA TRP A 211 2.44 3.97 -8.17
C TRP A 211 3.79 4.54 -7.76
N PHE A 212 4.66 3.71 -7.17
CA PHE A 212 5.99 4.11 -6.73
C PHE A 212 6.78 4.74 -7.88
N SER A 213 6.76 4.08 -9.04
CA SER A 213 7.52 4.51 -10.21
C SER A 213 7.05 5.85 -10.79
N LEU A 214 5.75 6.13 -10.73
CA LEU A 214 5.21 7.43 -11.11
C LEU A 214 5.51 8.49 -10.05
N ALA A 215 5.33 8.16 -8.77
CA ALA A 215 5.51 9.07 -7.66
C ALA A 215 6.94 9.62 -7.55
N ILE A 216 7.96 8.77 -7.75
CA ILE A 216 9.36 9.23 -7.72
C ILE A 216 9.71 10.16 -8.90
N LYS A 217 9.00 10.05 -10.03
CA LYS A 217 9.19 10.95 -11.20
C LYS A 217 8.53 12.31 -10.98
N ASP A 218 7.34 12.32 -10.39
CA ASP A 218 6.65 13.58 -10.03
C ASP A 218 7.42 14.36 -8.97
N ASP A 219 8.03 13.66 -8.01
CA ASP A 219 8.95 14.23 -7.01
C ASP A 219 10.14 14.94 -7.67
N HIS A 220 10.70 14.38 -8.76
CA HIS A 220 11.73 15.09 -9.55
C HIS A 220 11.20 16.39 -10.18
N TRP A 221 9.93 16.45 -10.59
CA TRP A 221 9.32 17.60 -11.25
C TRP A 221 8.99 18.74 -10.27
N GLN A 222 8.40 18.41 -9.12
CA GLN A 222 8.03 19.41 -8.10
C GLN A 222 9.25 20.17 -7.53
N HIS A 223 10.41 19.52 -7.45
CA HIS A 223 11.66 20.16 -7.05
C HIS A 223 12.31 20.99 -8.17
N SER A 224 12.10 20.66 -9.44
CA SER A 224 12.60 21.47 -10.57
C SER A 224 11.82 22.79 -10.69
N CYS A 225 10.49 22.76 -10.57
CA CYS A 225 9.65 23.97 -10.68
C CYS A 225 9.77 24.92 -9.48
N LYS A 226 10.04 24.42 -8.26
CA LYS A 226 10.27 25.30 -7.09
C LYS A 226 11.55 26.13 -7.22
N ASN A 227 12.52 25.70 -8.02
CA ASN A 227 13.72 26.49 -8.32
C ASN A 227 13.46 27.59 -9.37
N GLU A 228 12.46 27.45 -10.24
CA GLU A 228 12.11 28.43 -11.28
C GLU A 228 11.09 29.47 -10.80
N ALA A 229 10.15 29.09 -9.93
CA ALA A 229 9.10 29.99 -9.43
C ALA A 229 9.62 31.13 -8.51
N HIS A 230 10.87 31.06 -8.05
CA HIS A 230 11.51 32.14 -7.29
C HIS A 230 12.19 33.21 -8.17
N GLN A 231 12.25 33.05 -9.50
CA GLN A 231 12.91 34.03 -10.40
C GLN A 231 11.99 35.06 -11.06
N THR A 232 10.66 35.02 -10.82
CA THR A 232 9.70 35.90 -11.54
C THR A 232 8.94 36.91 -10.69
N ARG A 233 9.50 37.35 -9.55
CA ARG A 233 9.02 38.55 -8.83
C ARG A 233 10.16 39.34 -8.17
N ALA A 234 10.98 40.01 -8.98
CA ALA A 234 11.73 41.20 -8.54
C ALA A 234 12.15 42.03 -9.77
N SER A 235 11.49 43.17 -9.96
CA SER A 235 11.87 44.22 -10.89
C SER A 235 12.85 45.19 -10.21
N HIS A 236 13.92 45.55 -10.92
CA HIS A 236 14.83 46.69 -10.70
C HIS A 236 15.62 46.73 -9.38
N GLU A 237 16.81 46.14 -9.40
CA GLU A 237 18.12 46.78 -9.10
C GLU A 237 19.19 45.67 -9.04
N SER A 238 20.32 45.90 -9.70
CA SER A 238 21.43 44.93 -9.73
C SER A 238 22.20 44.98 -8.41
N PRO A 239 22.40 43.82 -7.77
CA PRO A 239 23.75 43.41 -7.44
C PRO A 239 24.02 41.99 -7.93
N GLN A 240 25.30 41.69 -8.22
CA GLN A 240 25.78 40.35 -8.54
C GLN A 240 25.37 39.39 -7.42
N ILE A 241 24.43 38.49 -7.70
CA ILE A 241 24.08 37.36 -6.83
C ILE A 241 24.57 36.11 -7.55
N ASP A 242 25.56 35.45 -6.96
CA ASP A 242 25.99 34.11 -7.36
C ASP A 242 24.77 33.19 -7.43
N ASN A 243 24.42 32.76 -8.64
CA ASN A 243 23.46 31.69 -8.87
C ASN A 243 24.04 30.37 -8.36
N PHE A 244 24.00 30.15 -7.04
CA PHE A 244 24.19 28.82 -6.45
C PHE A 244 22.95 27.97 -6.74
N GLN A 245 22.84 27.50 -7.99
CA GLN A 245 21.97 26.38 -8.32
C GLN A 245 22.46 25.18 -7.50
N LYS A 246 21.69 24.76 -6.48
CA LYS A 246 22.03 23.55 -5.71
C LYS A 246 22.23 22.39 -6.70
N PRO A 247 23.35 21.64 -6.60
CA PRO A 247 23.64 20.56 -7.54
C PRO A 247 22.50 19.53 -7.52
N LYS A 248 22.06 19.12 -8.71
CA LYS A 248 21.01 18.10 -8.88
C LYS A 248 21.49 16.79 -8.24
N LYS A 249 20.90 16.43 -7.09
CA LYS A 249 21.25 15.19 -6.38
C LYS A 249 20.86 13.96 -7.20
N ILE A 250 21.72 12.95 -7.17
CA ILE A 250 21.44 11.65 -7.80
C ILE A 250 20.45 10.92 -6.89
N SER A 251 19.37 10.37 -7.45
CA SER A 251 18.42 9.56 -6.67
C SER A 251 18.77 8.08 -6.73
N THR A 252 18.63 7.39 -5.60
CA THR A 252 18.84 5.95 -5.46
C THR A 252 17.58 5.31 -4.90
N GLN A 253 17.08 4.31 -5.61
CA GLN A 253 15.89 3.56 -5.20
C GLN A 253 16.31 2.34 -4.37
N ILE A 254 15.74 2.21 -3.18
CA ILE A 254 15.97 1.10 -2.26
C ILE A 254 14.64 0.42 -2.00
N LEU A 255 14.63 -0.91 -1.99
CA LEU A 255 13.49 -1.68 -1.54
C LEU A 255 13.69 -2.06 -0.07
N LEU A 256 12.72 -1.81 0.79
CA LEU A 256 12.61 -2.36 2.13
C LEU A 256 11.40 -3.29 2.14
N PHE A 257 11.65 -4.60 2.20
CA PHE A 257 10.63 -5.61 1.96
C PHE A 257 10.56 -6.66 3.07
N ASN A 258 9.33 -7.05 3.39
CA ASN A 258 9.06 -8.25 4.16
C ASN A 258 7.63 -8.72 3.84
N CYS A 259 7.40 -10.02 3.80
CA CYS A 259 6.04 -10.59 3.75
C CYS A 259 5.87 -11.66 4.84
N MET A 260 4.64 -12.01 5.18
CA MET A 260 4.37 -13.12 6.11
C MET A 260 4.67 -14.46 5.43
N SER A 261 5.01 -15.49 6.20
CA SER A 261 5.35 -16.83 5.66
C SER A 261 4.18 -17.54 4.95
N VAL A 262 2.94 -17.10 5.19
CA VAL A 262 1.75 -17.56 4.46
C VAL A 262 1.62 -16.94 3.07
N ARG A 263 2.49 -15.98 2.73
CA ARG A 263 2.57 -15.38 1.39
C ARG A 263 3.73 -15.98 0.62
N ASP A 264 3.54 -16.15 -0.68
CA ASP A 264 4.59 -16.63 -1.57
C ASP A 264 5.40 -15.45 -2.15
N PRO A 265 6.66 -15.23 -1.72
CA PRO A 265 7.49 -14.16 -2.27
C PRO A 265 7.79 -14.34 -3.78
N GLN A 266 7.68 -15.56 -4.32
CA GLN A 266 7.86 -15.82 -5.76
C GLN A 266 6.72 -15.27 -6.61
N LEU A 267 5.54 -15.08 -6.02
CA LEU A 267 4.41 -14.42 -6.69
C LEU A 267 4.42 -12.90 -6.50
N LEU A 268 5.06 -12.40 -5.44
CA LEU A 268 5.05 -10.98 -5.09
C LEU A 268 6.22 -10.19 -5.71
N LEU A 269 7.45 -10.63 -5.51
CA LEU A 269 8.65 -9.89 -5.91
C LEU A 269 8.76 -9.72 -7.43
N PRO A 270 8.50 -10.75 -8.28
CA PRO A 270 8.56 -10.58 -9.73
C PRO A 270 7.54 -9.57 -10.27
N ARG A 271 6.31 -9.56 -9.71
CA ARG A 271 5.26 -8.60 -10.06
C ARG A 271 5.70 -7.16 -9.77
N LEU A 272 6.15 -6.92 -8.54
CA LEU A 272 6.67 -5.62 -8.11
C LEU A 272 7.82 -5.14 -9.01
N MET A 273 8.83 -6.01 -9.22
CA MET A 273 9.99 -5.66 -10.04
C MET A 273 9.63 -5.43 -11.50
N SER A 274 8.70 -6.21 -12.06
CA SER A 274 8.22 -6.04 -13.44
C SER A 274 7.50 -4.70 -13.58
N ALA A 275 6.57 -4.39 -12.66
CA ALA A 275 5.84 -3.13 -12.65
C ALA A 275 6.77 -1.91 -12.56
N CYS A 276 7.79 -1.97 -11.71
CA CYS A 276 8.82 -0.93 -11.62
C CYS A 276 9.65 -0.82 -12.91
N ALA A 277 10.12 -1.95 -13.45
CA ALA A 277 10.97 -1.98 -14.64
C ALA A 277 10.24 -1.47 -15.90
N MET A 278 8.95 -1.77 -16.07
CA MET A 278 8.13 -1.22 -17.16
C MET A 278 8.07 0.32 -17.14
N HIS A 279 8.30 0.92 -15.98
CA HIS A 279 8.34 2.38 -15.81
C HIS A 279 9.78 2.90 -15.65
N GLY A 280 10.80 2.09 -15.96
CA GLY A 280 12.21 2.48 -15.94
C GLY A 280 12.81 2.64 -14.54
N VAL A 281 12.26 1.96 -13.54
CA VAL A 281 12.71 2.03 -12.14
C VAL A 281 13.34 0.70 -11.73
N HIS A 282 14.57 0.77 -11.21
CA HIS A 282 15.32 -0.38 -10.72
C HIS A 282 15.84 -0.11 -9.32
N PHE A 283 15.69 -1.10 -8.43
CA PHE A 283 16.22 -0.99 -7.07
C PHE A 283 17.72 -1.25 -7.08
N LYS A 284 18.49 -0.33 -6.51
CA LYS A 284 19.93 -0.48 -6.31
C LYS A 284 20.24 -1.50 -5.22
N LYS A 285 19.36 -1.60 -4.21
CA LYS A 285 19.53 -2.53 -3.10
C LYS A 285 18.18 -2.90 -2.50
N ALA A 286 18.04 -4.15 -2.05
CA ALA A 286 16.91 -4.60 -1.23
C ALA A 286 17.34 -4.88 0.21
N LEU A 287 16.53 -4.42 1.17
CA LEU A 287 16.73 -4.61 2.59
C LEU A 287 15.61 -5.51 3.10
N PHE A 288 15.99 -6.59 3.78
CA PHE A 288 15.06 -7.55 4.39
C PHE A 288 15.18 -7.46 5.90
N VAL A 289 14.03 -7.26 6.57
CA VAL A 289 13.97 -7.06 8.02
C VAL A 289 12.87 -7.92 8.64
N PRO A 290 13.05 -8.43 9.87
CA PRO A 290 11.97 -9.08 10.59
C PRO A 290 10.90 -8.05 11.00
N ASN A 291 9.65 -8.49 11.10
CA ASN A 291 8.58 -7.65 11.64
C ASN A 291 8.84 -7.45 13.14
N THR A 292 8.73 -6.22 13.64
CA THR A 292 8.84 -5.95 15.08
C THR A 292 7.52 -6.29 15.77
N SER A 293 6.40 -6.09 15.06
CA SER A 293 5.06 -6.38 15.57
C SER A 293 4.67 -7.87 15.59
N SER A 294 5.41 -8.78 14.94
CA SER A 294 5.08 -10.22 14.98
C SER A 294 5.32 -10.87 16.36
N SER A 295 6.15 -10.26 17.20
CA SER A 295 6.36 -10.70 18.59
C SER A 295 5.12 -10.52 19.46
N PHE A 296 4.18 -9.64 19.07
CA PHE A 296 2.97 -9.35 19.85
C PHE A 296 1.78 -10.26 19.53
N TYR A 297 1.80 -11.06 18.46
CA TYR A 297 0.70 -11.98 18.14
C TYR A 297 0.72 -13.28 18.98
N ASN A 298 1.78 -13.51 19.76
CA ASN A 298 1.83 -14.58 20.76
C ASN A 298 1.17 -14.17 22.09
N VAL A 299 0.00 -13.54 22.06
CA VAL A 299 -0.85 -13.44 23.27
C VAL A 299 -1.54 -14.79 23.46
N GLY A 300 -0.77 -15.78 23.93
CA GLY A 300 -1.28 -17.14 24.13
C GLY A 300 -0.24 -18.20 24.49
N THR A 301 1.06 -17.93 24.33
CA THR A 301 2.11 -18.86 24.76
C THR A 301 2.98 -18.22 25.83
N SER A 302 2.96 -18.87 26.99
CA SER A 302 3.75 -18.56 28.18
C SER A 302 5.22 -18.33 27.84
N SER A 303 5.77 -17.25 28.38
CA SER A 303 7.18 -17.08 28.77
C SER A 303 8.27 -17.53 27.79
N LEU A 304 8.92 -16.56 27.13
CA LEU A 304 10.31 -16.73 26.72
C LEU A 304 11.18 -15.77 27.54
N ASN A 305 12.12 -16.35 28.29
CA ASN A 305 13.09 -15.65 29.11
C ASN A 305 13.98 -14.71 28.25
N PRO A 306 14.41 -13.55 28.76
CA PRO A 306 15.15 -12.55 27.97
C PRO A 306 16.64 -12.84 27.78
N SER A 307 17.13 -14.04 28.12
CA SER A 307 18.57 -14.27 28.32
C SER A 307 19.29 -15.07 27.21
N ASP A 308 18.66 -15.38 26.08
CA ASP A 308 19.34 -16.00 24.92
C ASP A 308 18.51 -15.78 23.64
N ASN A 309 18.45 -14.54 23.13
CA ASN A 309 17.66 -14.22 21.94
C ASN A 309 18.56 -13.83 20.77
N GLN A 310 19.19 -14.82 20.14
CA GLN A 310 19.64 -14.65 18.76
C GLN A 310 18.37 -14.46 17.91
N ILE A 311 18.18 -13.28 17.33
CA ILE A 311 16.98 -12.98 16.53
C ILE A 311 16.97 -13.91 15.32
N ASP A 312 15.94 -14.74 15.20
CA ASP A 312 15.77 -15.61 14.04
C ASP A 312 15.45 -14.78 12.79
N VAL A 313 16.42 -14.73 11.88
CA VAL A 313 16.33 -14.06 10.57
C VAL A 313 16.27 -15.07 9.42
N SER A 314 15.97 -16.35 9.70
CA SER A 314 15.92 -17.41 8.69
C SER A 314 14.94 -17.09 7.55
N TRP A 315 13.78 -16.52 7.88
CA TRP A 315 12.81 -16.08 6.88
C TRP A 315 13.36 -14.95 6.01
N GLN A 316 13.99 -13.93 6.60
CA GLN A 316 14.60 -12.83 5.85
C GLN A 316 15.74 -13.32 4.95
N LEU A 317 16.52 -14.31 5.39
CA LEU A 317 17.54 -14.96 4.55
C LEU A 317 16.92 -15.72 3.38
N ASN A 318 15.77 -16.35 3.57
CA ASN A 318 15.04 -16.98 2.46
C ASN A 318 14.52 -15.91 1.46
N LEU A 319 13.96 -14.79 1.95
CA LEU A 319 13.56 -13.68 1.09
C LEU A 319 14.76 -13.11 0.30
N GLN A 320 15.91 -12.97 0.94
CA GLN A 320 17.15 -12.54 0.31
C GLN A 320 17.57 -13.51 -0.81
N ARG A 321 17.55 -14.82 -0.58
CA ARG A 321 17.88 -15.82 -1.60
C ARG A 321 16.95 -15.74 -2.80
N PHE A 322 15.64 -15.60 -2.59
CA PHE A 322 14.69 -15.42 -3.70
C PHE A 322 14.98 -14.17 -4.51
N TRP A 323 15.31 -13.06 -3.84
CA TRP A 323 15.68 -11.82 -4.50
C TRP A 323 16.96 -11.95 -5.34
N GLU A 324 18.02 -12.54 -4.79
CA GLU A 324 19.29 -12.71 -5.51
C GLU A 324 19.14 -13.64 -6.72
N ASN A 325 18.35 -14.71 -6.59
CA ASN A 325 18.03 -15.58 -7.72
C ASN A 325 17.31 -14.81 -8.84
N LEU A 326 16.31 -13.99 -8.48
CA LEU A 326 15.52 -13.21 -9.42
C LEU A 326 16.36 -12.15 -10.17
N ILE A 327 17.31 -11.49 -9.49
CA ILE A 327 18.25 -10.57 -10.13
C ILE A 327 19.20 -11.32 -11.07
N THR A 328 19.70 -12.49 -10.65
CA THR A 328 20.66 -13.29 -11.43
C THR A 328 20.03 -13.89 -12.69
N GLU A 329 18.79 -14.38 -12.61
CA GLU A 329 18.06 -14.92 -13.75
C GLU A 329 17.80 -13.86 -14.83
N LYS A 330 17.37 -12.66 -14.43
CA LYS A 330 17.25 -11.52 -15.36
C LYS A 330 18.61 -11.09 -15.94
N GLY A 331 19.69 -11.23 -15.18
CA GLY A 331 21.06 -10.98 -15.68
C GLY A 331 21.53 -12.02 -16.71
N ARG A 332 21.11 -13.29 -16.58
CA ARG A 332 21.48 -14.38 -17.51
C ARG A 332 20.81 -14.28 -18.89
N GLU A 333 19.67 -13.60 -19.01
CA GLU A 333 19.10 -13.28 -20.34
C GLU A 333 19.96 -12.28 -21.14
N MET A 334 20.84 -11.51 -20.48
CA MET A 334 21.76 -10.57 -21.14
C MET A 334 23.21 -11.07 -21.26
N VAL A 335 23.64 -12.10 -20.51
CA VAL A 335 25.02 -12.60 -20.56
C VAL A 335 25.07 -14.13 -20.40
N LYS A 336 25.51 -14.82 -21.46
CA LYS A 336 25.89 -16.25 -21.38
C LYS A 336 27.18 -16.39 -20.55
N HIS A 337 27.11 -17.26 -19.53
CA HIS A 337 28.17 -17.76 -18.64
C HIS A 337 28.88 -16.74 -17.73
N VAL A 338 28.70 -16.90 -16.41
CA VAL A 338 29.74 -17.31 -15.43
C VAL A 338 29.00 -17.72 -14.15
N ASP A 339 29.26 -18.93 -13.63
CA ASP A 339 28.88 -19.31 -12.27
C ASP A 339 29.74 -18.54 -11.28
N LYS A 340 29.14 -17.61 -10.55
CA LYS A 340 29.78 -16.94 -9.41
C LYS A 340 28.98 -17.25 -8.16
N LYS A 341 29.52 -18.13 -7.32
CA LYS A 341 29.03 -18.32 -5.94
C LYS A 341 29.11 -16.98 -5.22
N CYS A 342 28.01 -16.50 -4.65
CA CYS A 342 28.02 -15.36 -3.74
C CYS A 342 28.82 -15.75 -2.49
N GLU A 343 29.87 -15.00 -2.16
CA GLU A 343 30.59 -15.13 -0.91
C GLU A 343 29.75 -14.48 0.20
N GLU A 344 29.19 -15.31 1.09
CA GLU A 344 28.47 -14.88 2.29
C GLU A 344 29.48 -14.35 3.32
N GLY A 345 29.71 -13.02 3.35
CA GLY A 345 30.47 -12.36 4.39
C GLY A 345 29.56 -11.91 5.55
N ILE A 346 29.90 -12.28 6.79
CA ILE A 346 29.38 -11.59 7.97
C ILE A 346 30.16 -10.27 8.05
N ASP A 347 29.47 -9.14 7.92
CA ASP A 347 30.10 -7.83 8.07
C ASP A 347 29.99 -7.38 9.53
N ASP A 348 31.10 -7.53 10.27
CA ASP A 348 31.20 -7.10 11.67
C ASP A 348 30.97 -5.59 11.86
N THR A 349 31.08 -4.77 10.80
CA THR A 349 30.73 -3.34 10.86
C THR A 349 29.24 -3.05 10.77
N LEU A 350 28.42 -4.01 10.33
CA LEU A 350 26.95 -3.86 10.17
C LEU A 350 26.12 -4.45 11.32
N LYS A 351 26.68 -4.54 12.54
CA LYS A 351 25.97 -4.97 13.75
C LYS A 351 25.20 -6.31 13.57
N GLY A 352 25.81 -7.28 12.88
CA GLY A 352 25.21 -8.61 12.66
C GLY A 352 24.32 -8.75 11.41
N ALA A 353 24.31 -7.75 10.51
CA ALA A 353 23.66 -7.88 9.21
C ALA A 353 24.43 -8.83 8.27
N ARG A 354 23.71 -9.50 7.36
CA ARG A 354 24.30 -10.31 6.28
C ARG A 354 24.06 -9.62 4.94
N SER A 355 25.13 -9.27 4.22
CA SER A 355 25.03 -8.49 2.99
C SER A 355 25.53 -9.26 1.77
N CYS A 356 24.84 -9.07 0.66
CA CYS A 356 25.31 -9.32 -0.70
C CYS A 356 25.49 -7.98 -1.42
N GLU A 357 25.87 -8.01 -2.70
CA GLU A 357 26.05 -6.80 -3.52
C GLU A 357 24.75 -5.97 -3.60
N ASN A 358 23.64 -6.64 -3.91
CA ASN A 358 22.34 -5.98 -4.18
C ASN A 358 21.29 -6.21 -3.07
N SER A 359 21.66 -6.82 -1.95
CA SER A 359 20.74 -7.02 -0.83
C SER A 359 21.42 -7.07 0.54
N THR A 360 20.65 -6.83 1.60
CA THR A 360 21.09 -7.00 2.99
C THR A 360 19.94 -7.47 3.87
N VAL A 361 20.23 -8.43 4.75
CA VAL A 361 19.36 -8.84 5.85
C VAL A 361 19.83 -8.16 7.12
N PHE A 362 18.95 -7.35 7.73
CA PHE A 362 19.22 -6.74 9.03
C PHE A 362 18.54 -7.52 10.16
N PRO A 363 19.14 -7.55 11.36
CA PRO A 363 18.55 -8.23 12.52
C PRO A 363 17.30 -7.52 13.07
N SER A 364 17.08 -6.25 12.74
CA SER A 364 15.88 -5.52 13.14
C SER A 364 15.64 -4.31 12.26
N LEU A 365 14.39 -3.81 12.25
CA LEU A 365 14.02 -2.61 11.51
C LEU A 365 14.73 -1.34 12.00
N PRO A 366 14.89 -1.07 13.31
CA PRO A 366 15.65 0.09 13.78
C PRO A 366 17.08 0.13 13.23
N VAL A 367 17.77 -1.01 13.20
CA VAL A 367 19.14 -1.09 12.66
C VAL A 367 19.17 -0.77 11.15
N ALA A 368 18.17 -1.23 10.38
CA ALA A 368 18.07 -0.91 8.96
C ALA A 368 17.79 0.58 8.71
N ILE A 369 16.92 1.21 9.53
CA ILE A 369 16.64 2.65 9.42
C ILE A 369 17.86 3.48 9.81
N ASP A 370 18.57 3.13 10.88
CA ASP A 370 19.81 3.80 11.26
C ASP A 370 20.86 3.68 10.16
N TRP A 371 21.00 2.51 9.54
CA TRP A 371 21.87 2.32 8.38
C TRP A 371 21.49 3.24 7.21
N LEU A 372 20.21 3.38 6.89
CA LEU A 372 19.74 4.32 5.86
C LEU A 372 20.09 5.77 6.22
N ARG A 373 19.86 6.18 7.48
CA ARG A 373 20.18 7.53 7.97
C ARG A 373 21.67 7.82 7.91
N ASP A 374 22.52 6.86 8.29
CA ASP A 374 23.98 7.00 8.22
C ASP A 374 24.47 7.09 6.77
N ASN A 375 23.86 6.33 5.85
CA ASN A 375 24.18 6.43 4.42
C ASN A 375 23.83 7.80 3.84
N VAL A 376 22.73 8.42 4.28
CA VAL A 376 22.34 9.78 3.87
C VAL A 376 23.35 10.80 4.41
N ARG A 377 23.76 10.69 5.69
CA ARG A 377 24.76 11.57 6.31
C ARG A 377 26.11 11.50 5.58
N ASN A 378 26.51 10.30 5.16
CA ASN A 378 27.78 10.06 4.48
C ASN A 378 27.76 10.42 2.99
N ASN A 379 26.57 10.44 2.35
CA ASN A 379 26.43 10.69 0.91
C ASN A 379 25.53 11.91 0.63
N LYS A 380 25.99 13.12 0.99
CA LYS A 380 25.21 14.37 0.83
C LYS A 380 24.74 14.67 -0.60
N SER A 381 25.36 14.08 -1.63
CA SER A 381 25.01 14.23 -3.05
C SER A 381 23.93 13.27 -3.55
N VAL A 382 23.50 12.32 -2.70
CA VAL A 382 22.54 11.26 -3.06
C VAL A 382 21.25 11.44 -2.27
N ARG A 383 20.12 11.27 -2.96
CA ARG A 383 18.79 11.19 -2.38
C ARG A 383 18.34 9.73 -2.33
N PHE A 384 17.90 9.26 -1.18
CA PHE A 384 17.44 7.90 -0.98
C PHE A 384 15.90 7.87 -1.02
N GLN A 385 15.35 7.14 -1.99
CA GLN A 385 13.92 6.90 -2.14
C GLN A 385 13.66 5.42 -1.80
N VAL A 386 13.06 5.18 -0.63
CA VAL A 386 12.90 3.84 -0.06
C VAL A 386 11.46 3.40 -0.23
N LEU A 387 11.19 2.40 -1.08
CA LEU A 387 9.90 1.74 -1.13
C LEU A 387 9.79 0.74 0.02
N VAL A 388 8.78 0.88 0.86
CA VAL A 388 8.45 -0.03 1.96
C VAL A 388 7.16 -0.76 1.61
N THR A 389 7.25 -2.07 1.39
CA THR A 389 6.09 -2.86 0.96
C THR A 389 6.21 -4.35 1.34
N GLY A 390 5.21 -5.16 1.00
CA GLY A 390 5.15 -6.60 1.29
C GLY A 390 4.30 -6.97 2.49
N SER A 391 4.09 -6.04 3.42
CA SER A 391 3.31 -6.29 4.63
C SER A 391 2.82 -5.00 5.28
N LEU A 392 1.56 -5.02 5.76
CA LEU A 392 1.02 -3.98 6.63
C LEU A 392 1.79 -3.85 7.95
N HIS A 393 2.36 -4.95 8.48
CA HIS A 393 3.16 -4.91 9.71
C HIS A 393 4.44 -4.09 9.51
N LEU A 394 5.15 -4.34 8.41
CA LEU A 394 6.37 -3.60 8.07
C LEU A 394 6.08 -2.11 7.90
N VAL A 395 5.03 -1.77 7.14
CA VAL A 395 4.64 -0.38 6.90
C VAL A 395 4.28 0.34 8.21
N GLY A 396 3.49 -0.31 9.08
CA GLY A 396 3.15 0.21 10.40
C GLY A 396 4.37 0.40 11.31
N ASP A 397 5.30 -0.55 11.30
CA ASP A 397 6.53 -0.48 12.10
C ASP A 397 7.46 0.64 11.62
N VAL A 398 7.57 0.87 10.31
CA VAL A 398 8.31 2.02 9.76
C VAL A 398 7.66 3.34 10.16
N LEU A 399 6.33 3.46 10.01
CA LEU A 399 5.60 4.66 10.40
C LEU A 399 5.84 5.04 11.87
N LYS A 400 5.84 4.06 12.79
CA LYS A 400 6.15 4.27 14.21
C LYS A 400 7.58 4.77 14.47
N LEU A 401 8.53 4.51 13.57
CA LEU A 401 9.93 4.91 13.74
C LEU A 401 10.24 6.26 13.10
N ILE A 402 9.53 6.64 12.04
CA ILE A 402 9.79 7.89 11.30
C ILE A 402 8.89 9.05 11.71
N LYS A 403 7.74 8.79 12.34
CA LYS A 403 6.80 9.82 12.85
C LYS A 403 6.96 10.14 14.33
N LYS A 404 7.96 9.57 15.01
CA LYS A 404 8.23 9.84 16.43
C LYS A 404 8.76 11.24 16.68
#